data_AF-A0A0J9W609-F1
#
_entry.id   AF-A0A0J9W609-F1
#
_cell.length_a   1.000
_cell.length_b   1.000
_cell.length_c   1.000
_cell.angle_alpha   90.00
_cell.angle_beta   90.00
_cell.angle_gamma   90.00
#
_symmetry.space_group_name_H-M   'P 1'
#
loop_
_entity.id
_entity.type
_entity.pdbx_description
1 polymer ?
#
loop_
_entity_poly.entity_id
_entity_poly.type
_entity_poly.pdbx_seq_one_letter_code
_entity_poly.pdbx_strand_id
1 'polypeptide(L)'
;MAPERLTDSPSSNGPERQRDTAGESASQAEGTRLSSGEGWLLYNEEHQSLICAFHGYAVRNLEGHLRDRHPDIDHRARSDLIRRHRGL
;
A
#
# COMPACT_ATOMS: atom_id res chain seq x y z
N MET A 1 40.73 50.67 -20.84
CA MET A 1 39.42 51.32 -21.12
C MET A 1 38.65 50.36 -22.05
N ALA A 2 37.38 50.09 -21.72
CA ALA A 2 36.50 49.00 -22.20
C ALA A 2 36.36 48.91 -23.76
N PRO A 3 35.90 47.80 -24.41
CA PRO A 3 34.72 46.98 -24.03
C PRO A 3 34.82 45.44 -24.21
N GLU A 4 34.21 44.67 -23.31
CA GLU A 4 33.96 43.24 -23.50
C GLU A 4 32.56 43.05 -24.08
N ARG A 5 32.50 42.35 -25.21
CA ARG A 5 31.32 42.19 -26.05
C ARG A 5 30.61 40.90 -25.64
N LEU A 6 29.29 40.98 -25.47
CA LEU A 6 28.42 39.82 -25.31
C LEU A 6 28.58 38.86 -26.50
N THR A 7 29.02 37.64 -26.23
CA THR A 7 28.59 36.41 -26.91
C THR A 7 29.02 35.23 -26.05
N ASP A 8 28.08 34.55 -25.39
CA ASP A 8 28.30 33.14 -25.03
C ASP A 8 27.04 32.31 -25.36
N SER A 9 27.20 31.56 -26.46
CA SER A 9 26.90 30.14 -26.67
C SER A 9 25.59 29.51 -26.18
N PRO A 10 24.85 28.78 -27.03
CA PRO A 10 23.76 27.89 -26.62
C PRO A 10 24.35 26.54 -26.16
N SER A 11 24.16 26.16 -24.89
CA SER A 11 24.55 24.83 -24.41
C SER A 11 23.35 23.90 -24.37
N SER A 12 23.11 23.22 -25.50
CA SER A 12 22.34 21.98 -25.54
C SER A 12 23.16 20.89 -24.86
N ASN A 13 22.73 20.44 -23.68
CA ASN A 13 23.22 19.20 -23.08
C ASN A 13 22.04 18.26 -22.86
N GLY A 14 21.86 17.32 -23.79
CA GLY A 14 21.37 15.99 -23.45
C GLY A 14 22.55 15.17 -22.94
N PRO A 15 22.36 14.35 -21.91
CA PRO A 15 22.23 12.90 -22.10
C PRO A 15 20.85 12.48 -21.54
N GLU A 16 20.35 11.24 -21.62
CA GLU A 16 20.79 10.12 -20.80
C GLU A 16 20.35 8.81 -21.47
N ARG A 17 21.33 8.01 -21.88
CA ARG A 17 21.12 6.60 -22.24
C ARG A 17 21.19 5.77 -20.96
N GLN A 18 20.08 5.09 -20.68
CA GLN A 18 19.99 3.67 -20.37
C GLN A 18 20.87 3.14 -19.22
N ARG A 19 20.22 2.85 -18.08
CA ARG A 19 20.65 1.80 -17.14
C ARG A 19 19.45 0.98 -16.67
N ASP A 20 19.45 -0.26 -17.15
CA ASP A 20 19.23 -1.49 -16.39
C ASP A 20 17.90 -1.67 -15.65
N THR A 21 17.12 -2.60 -16.19
CA THR A 21 16.18 -3.47 -15.48
C THR A 21 16.75 -3.94 -14.13
N ALA A 22 16.36 -3.25 -13.04
CA ALA A 22 16.37 -3.82 -11.71
C ALA A 22 14.98 -4.42 -11.46
N GLY A 23 14.87 -5.72 -11.72
CA GLY A 23 13.80 -6.52 -11.15
C GLY A 23 14.04 -6.67 -9.66
N GLU A 24 13.23 -6.00 -8.86
CA GLU A 24 12.85 -6.42 -7.51
C GLU A 24 11.34 -6.12 -7.44
N SER A 25 10.48 -7.05 -7.86
CA SER A 25 9.88 -8.03 -6.95
C SER A 25 9.61 -7.47 -5.55
N ALA A 26 9.00 -6.28 -5.48
CA ALA A 26 8.07 -6.03 -4.40
C ALA A 26 6.85 -6.91 -4.71
N SER A 27 6.85 -8.08 -4.08
CA SER A 27 5.77 -9.04 -4.06
C SER A 27 4.45 -8.28 -4.05
N GLN A 28 3.83 -8.17 -5.22
CA GLN A 28 2.41 -7.91 -5.31
C GLN A 28 1.83 -9.20 -4.75
N ALA A 29 1.80 -9.30 -3.42
CA ALA A 29 0.83 -10.11 -2.74
C ALA A 29 -0.48 -9.49 -3.22
N GLU A 30 -0.97 -10.06 -4.33
CA GLU A 30 -2.33 -10.01 -4.82
C GLU A 30 -3.18 -10.68 -3.71
N GLY A 31 -3.10 -10.17 -2.49
CA GLY A 31 -4.01 -10.49 -1.42
C GLY A 31 -5.35 -10.07 -1.96
N THR A 32 -6.19 -11.05 -2.24
CA THR A 32 -7.49 -10.87 -2.85
C THR A 32 -8.16 -9.70 -2.15
N ARG A 33 -8.20 -8.54 -2.82
CA ARG A 33 -8.89 -7.38 -2.29
C ARG A 33 -10.34 -7.80 -2.24
N LEU A 34 -10.79 -8.18 -1.04
CA LEU A 34 -12.15 -8.64 -0.84
C LEU A 34 -13.05 -7.48 -1.25
N SER A 35 -13.82 -7.72 -2.31
CA SER A 35 -14.63 -6.74 -3.03
C SER A 35 -15.88 -6.36 -2.23
N SER A 36 -15.68 -5.93 -0.98
CA SER A 36 -16.72 -5.61 -0.01
C SER A 36 -16.38 -4.30 0.70
N GLY A 37 -16.07 -3.22 -0.03
CA GLY A 37 -15.96 -1.86 0.52
C GLY A 37 -14.90 -1.61 1.60
N GLU A 38 -14.20 -2.65 2.04
CA GLU A 38 -13.33 -2.66 3.22
C GLU A 38 -11.87 -2.74 2.75
N GLY A 39 -11.44 -1.73 2.00
CA GLY A 39 -10.05 -1.64 1.50
C GLY A 39 -8.98 -1.64 2.60
N TRP A 40 -9.39 -1.61 3.88
CA TRP A 40 -8.54 -1.64 5.06
C TRP A 40 -8.35 -3.05 5.65
N LEU A 41 -9.14 -4.06 5.28
CA LEU A 41 -8.98 -5.44 5.77
C LEU A 41 -8.72 -6.39 4.60
N LEU A 42 -7.52 -6.94 4.56
CA LEU A 42 -7.06 -7.81 3.48
C LEU A 42 -6.96 -9.24 4.01
N TYR A 43 -7.31 -10.22 3.19
CA TYR A 43 -7.01 -11.62 3.48
C TYR A 43 -5.77 -12.04 2.71
N ASN A 44 -4.78 -12.56 3.41
CA ASN A 44 -3.59 -13.17 2.82
C ASN A 44 -3.78 -14.68 2.84
N GLU A 45 -3.91 -15.26 1.64
CA GLU A 45 -4.13 -16.70 1.45
C GLU A 45 -2.89 -17.54 1.79
N GLU A 46 -1.68 -17.04 1.49
CA GLU A 46 -0.41 -17.75 1.74
C GLU A 46 -0.21 -18.02 3.24
N HIS A 47 -0.60 -17.07 4.09
CA HIS A 47 -0.47 -17.16 5.54
C HIS A 47 -1.79 -17.41 6.26
N GLN A 48 -2.89 -17.62 5.51
CA GLN A 48 -4.26 -17.77 6.04
C GLN A 48 -4.58 -16.74 7.12
N SER A 49 -4.21 -15.48 6.86
CA SER A 49 -4.21 -14.43 7.88
C SER A 49 -4.91 -13.18 7.38
N LEU A 50 -5.67 -12.55 8.26
CA LEU A 50 -6.22 -11.22 8.01
C LEU A 50 -5.15 -10.17 8.29
N ILE A 51 -5.04 -9.16 7.44
CA ILE A 51 -4.12 -8.04 7.56
C ILE A 51 -4.94 -6.77 7.62
N CYS A 52 -4.75 -5.99 8.69
CA CYS A 52 -5.30 -4.65 8.76
C CYS A 52 -4.36 -3.70 8.01
N ALA A 53 -4.74 -3.24 6.83
CA ALA A 53 -3.95 -2.32 6.00
C ALA A 53 -3.83 -0.93 6.63
N PHE A 54 -4.73 -0.53 7.52
CA PHE A 54 -4.59 0.73 8.27
C PHE A 54 -3.40 0.68 9.25
N HIS A 55 -3.16 -0.48 9.86
CA HIS A 55 -2.11 -0.65 10.86
C HIS A 55 -0.87 -1.40 10.34
N GLY A 56 -0.95 -2.02 9.17
CA GLY A 56 0.15 -2.72 8.51
C GLY A 56 0.56 -4.05 9.13
N TYR A 57 -0.31 -4.69 9.95
CA TYR A 57 0.02 -5.97 10.59
C TYR A 57 -1.12 -7.00 10.53
N ALA A 58 -0.73 -8.26 10.69
CA ALA A 58 -1.65 -9.40 10.73
C ALA A 58 -2.48 -9.41 12.01
N VAL A 59 -3.79 -9.61 11.86
CA VAL A 59 -4.79 -9.62 12.92
C VAL A 59 -5.03 -11.05 13.37
N ARG A 60 -4.57 -11.38 14.58
CA ARG A 60 -4.78 -12.71 15.20
C ARG A 60 -6.16 -12.87 15.86
N ASN A 61 -6.71 -11.79 16.38
CA ASN A 61 -8.03 -11.73 16.98
C ASN A 61 -8.78 -10.55 16.39
N LEU A 62 -9.63 -10.81 15.40
CA LEU A 62 -10.37 -9.76 14.70
C LEU A 62 -11.31 -9.02 15.66
N GLU A 63 -12.03 -9.72 16.53
CA GLU A 63 -12.98 -9.09 17.46
C GLU A 63 -12.31 -8.08 18.39
N GLY A 64 -11.23 -8.50 19.06
CA GLY A 64 -10.46 -7.63 19.95
C GLY A 64 -9.84 -6.46 19.18
N HIS A 65 -9.29 -6.72 17.99
CA HIS A 65 -8.71 -5.70 17.14
C HIS A 65 -9.74 -4.62 16.75
N LEU A 66 -10.95 -5.01 16.31
CA LEU A 66 -11.99 -4.06 15.96
C LEU A 66 -12.44 -3.24 17.17
N ARG A 67 -12.58 -3.88 18.33
CA ARG A 67 -13.01 -3.16 19.54
C ARG A 67 -11.99 -2.12 19.99
N ASP A 68 -10.70 -2.45 19.93
CA ASP A 68 -9.65 -1.64 20.55
C ASP A 68 -9.03 -0.63 19.56
N ARG A 69 -9.03 -0.94 18.25
CA ARG A 69 -8.37 -0.13 17.21
C ARG A 69 -9.32 0.50 16.19
N HIS A 70 -10.55 -0.03 16.08
CA HIS A 70 -11.60 0.52 15.22
C HIS A 70 -12.91 0.76 15.99
N PRO A 71 -12.88 1.57 17.08
CA PRO A 71 -14.05 1.82 17.92
C PRO A 71 -15.18 2.53 17.17
N ASP A 72 -14.85 3.20 16.07
CA ASP A 72 -15.72 3.90 15.13
C ASP A 72 -16.62 2.95 14.31
N ILE A 73 -16.24 1.68 14.14
CA ILE A 73 -17.09 0.69 13.48
C ILE A 73 -18.21 0.30 14.44
N ASP A 74 -19.46 0.36 14.01
CA ASP A 74 -20.60 -0.03 14.85
C ASP A 74 -20.60 -1.52 15.19
N HIS A 75 -21.19 -1.87 16.35
CA HIS A 75 -21.27 -3.25 16.83
C HIS A 75 -21.86 -4.25 15.82
N ARG A 76 -22.87 -3.84 15.03
CA ARG A 76 -23.46 -4.68 13.98
C ARG A 76 -22.46 -4.95 12.86
N ALA A 77 -21.81 -3.92 12.34
CA ALA A 77 -20.79 -4.05 11.30
C ALA A 77 -19.60 -4.90 11.76
N ARG A 78 -19.15 -4.74 13.02
CA ARG A 78 -18.12 -5.63 13.61
C ARG A 78 -18.56 -7.09 13.61
N SER A 79 -19.79 -7.37 14.03
CA SER A 79 -20.32 -8.73 14.08
C SER A 79 -20.41 -9.36 12.69
N ASP A 80 -20.83 -8.60 11.68
CA ASP A 80 -20.91 -9.06 10.29
C ASP A 80 -19.53 -9.29 9.66
N LEU A 81 -18.55 -8.45 9.97
CA LEU A 81 -17.13 -8.66 9.64
C LEU A 81 -16.62 -9.97 10.24
N ILE A 82 -16.77 -10.15 11.56
CA ILE A 82 -16.34 -11.36 12.25
C ILE A 82 -17.01 -12.59 11.64
N ARG A 83 -18.33 -12.55 11.38
CA ARG A 83 -19.06 -13.69 10.80
C ARG A 83 -18.59 -14.03 9.39
N ARG A 84 -18.27 -13.03 8.54
CA ARG A 84 -17.73 -13.26 7.19
C ARG A 84 -16.38 -13.95 7.20
N HIS A 85 -15.56 -13.69 8.22
CA HIS A 85 -14.22 -14.26 8.34
C HIS A 85 -14.13 -15.45 9.32
N ARG A 86 -15.26 -15.84 9.93
CA ARG A 86 -15.34 -16.97 10.85
C ARG A 86 -15.31 -18.27 10.05
N GLY A 87 -14.10 -18.79 9.80
CA GLY A 87 -13.90 -20.03 9.05
C GLY A 87 -12.77 -19.99 8.02
N LEU A 88 -12.08 -18.85 7.91
CA LEU A 88 -10.73 -18.76 7.34
C LEU A 88 -9.73 -19.26 8.38
#